data_AF-A0A376NXH1-F1
#
_entry.id   AF-A0A376NXH1-F1
#
_cell.length_a   1.000
_cell.length_b   1.000
_cell.length_c   1.000
_cell.angle_alpha   90.00
_cell.angle_beta   90.00
_cell.angle_gamma   90.00
#
_symmetry.space_group_name_H-M   'P 1'
#
loop_
_entity.id
_entity.type
_entity.pdbx_description
1 polymer ?
#
loop_
_entity_poly.entity_id
_entity_poly.type
_entity_poly.pdbx_seq_one_letter_code
_entity_poly.pdbx_strand_id
1 'polypeptide(L)'
;MVNRIKTWQDNGGALAECAILYRSNAQSRVLEEALLQASMPYRIYGGMRFFERQEIKDALSYLRLIANRNDDAAFERVVNTPTRGIGDRTLDVVRQTSRDRQLTLWQACRELLQEKALAGRAASALQRLWN
;
A
#
# COMPACT_ATOMS: atom_id res chain seq x y z
N MET A 1 24.04 10.42 -23.30
CA MET A 1 23.99 10.99 -21.93
C MET A 1 25.05 10.36 -21.03
N VAL A 2 25.01 9.05 -20.83
CA VAL A 2 25.97 8.29 -20.00
C VAL A 2 27.42 8.64 -20.32
N ASN A 3 27.81 8.70 -21.61
CA ASN A 3 29.17 9.08 -22.00
C ASN A 3 29.60 10.46 -21.47
N ARG A 4 28.69 11.46 -21.37
CA ARG A 4 29.03 12.78 -20.83
C ARG A 4 29.29 12.72 -19.32
N ILE A 5 28.47 11.95 -18.59
CA ILE A 5 28.65 11.76 -17.15
C ILE A 5 29.95 10.99 -16.88
N LYS A 6 30.26 9.99 -17.72
CA LYS A 6 31.52 9.25 -17.64
C LYS A 6 32.73 10.15 -17.87
N THR A 7 32.72 10.97 -18.92
CA THR A 7 33.79 11.96 -19.16
C THR A 7 33.93 12.96 -18.00
N TRP A 8 32.83 13.39 -17.38
CA TRP A 8 32.88 14.24 -16.18
C TRP A 8 33.57 13.53 -15.01
N GLN A 9 33.22 12.27 -14.78
CA GLN A 9 33.84 11.45 -13.73
C GLN A 9 35.33 11.18 -14.01
N ASP A 10 35.69 10.89 -15.25
CA ASP A 10 37.08 10.67 -15.68
C ASP A 10 37.95 11.93 -15.48
N ASN A 11 37.34 13.12 -15.56
CA ASN A 11 37.97 14.41 -15.27
C ASN A 11 38.01 14.76 -13.77
N GLY A 12 37.63 13.84 -12.88
CA GLY A 12 37.65 14.03 -11.41
C GLY A 12 36.35 14.60 -10.81
N GLY A 13 35.31 14.79 -11.61
CA GLY A 13 34.01 15.29 -11.15
C GLY A 13 33.21 14.25 -10.37
N ALA A 14 32.41 14.70 -9.40
CA ALA A 14 31.58 13.80 -8.60
C ALA A 14 30.22 13.51 -9.28
N LEU A 15 29.74 12.27 -9.18
CA LEU A 15 28.40 11.90 -9.69
C LEU A 15 27.27 12.66 -8.96
N ALA A 16 27.49 13.05 -7.70
CA ALA A 16 26.53 13.83 -6.91
C ALA A 16 26.30 15.25 -7.46
N GLU A 17 27.18 15.75 -8.32
CA GLU A 17 27.07 17.06 -8.99
C GLU A 17 26.31 16.95 -10.32
N CYS A 18 25.96 15.74 -10.75
CA CYS A 18 25.19 15.49 -11.96
C CYS A 18 23.72 15.26 -11.62
N ALA A 19 22.84 16.00 -12.30
CA ALA A 19 21.40 15.79 -12.25
C ALA A 19 20.86 15.54 -13.66
N ILE A 20 19.92 14.60 -13.79
CA ILE A 20 19.23 14.30 -15.04
C ILE A 20 17.78 14.73 -14.86
N LEU A 21 17.38 15.77 -15.59
CA LEU A 21 16.02 16.29 -15.56
C LEU A 21 15.26 15.77 -16.78
N TYR A 22 14.08 15.22 -16.53
CA TYR A 22 13.17 14.72 -17.56
C TYR A 22 11.74 15.16 -17.24
N ARG A 23 10.86 15.12 -18.24
CA ARG A 23 9.52 15.71 -18.16
C ARG A 23 8.50 14.77 -17.51
N SER A 24 8.63 13.46 -17.72
CA SER A 24 7.67 12.46 -17.22
C SER A 24 8.37 11.21 -16.70
N ASN A 25 7.80 10.61 -15.65
CA ASN A 25 8.29 9.35 -15.04
C ASN A 25 8.40 8.20 -16.05
N ALA A 26 7.60 8.19 -17.12
CA ALA A 26 7.74 7.18 -18.17
C ALA A 26 9.12 7.19 -18.86
N GLN A 27 9.82 8.33 -18.82
CA GLN A 27 11.15 8.48 -19.40
C GLN A 27 12.26 7.98 -18.47
N SER A 28 11.98 7.74 -17.18
CA SER A 28 12.99 7.34 -16.20
C SER A 28 13.56 5.97 -16.55
N ARG A 29 12.71 5.03 -16.96
CA ARG A 29 13.10 3.63 -17.21
C ARG A 29 14.23 3.49 -18.23
N VAL A 30 14.16 4.19 -19.36
CA VAL A 30 15.20 4.12 -20.41
C VAL A 30 16.52 4.71 -19.91
N LEU A 31 16.46 5.75 -19.06
CA LEU A 31 17.64 6.36 -18.45
C LEU A 31 18.25 5.43 -17.40
N GLU A 32 17.42 4.78 -16.58
CA GLU A 32 17.83 3.80 -15.57
C GLU A 32 18.51 2.58 -16.23
N GLU A 33 17.93 2.03 -17.30
CA GLU A 33 18.50 0.91 -18.05
C GLU A 33 19.88 1.28 -18.63
N ALA A 34 20.04 2.49 -19.18
CA ALA A 34 21.32 2.96 -19.68
C ALA A 34 22.37 3.15 -18.57
N LEU A 35 21.98 3.66 -17.40
CA LEU A 35 22.88 3.83 -16.24
C LEU A 35 23.27 2.47 -15.63
N LEU A 36 22.33 1.53 -15.56
CA LEU A 36 22.57 0.14 -15.13
C LEU A 36 23.53 -0.59 -16.05
N GLN A 37 23.33 -0.51 -17.37
CA GLN A 37 24.23 -1.13 -18.36
C GLN A 37 25.66 -0.59 -18.27
N ALA A 38 25.82 0.66 -17.86
CA ALA A 38 27.12 1.28 -17.64
C ALA A 38 27.68 1.07 -16.23
N SER A 39 27.00 0.30 -15.38
CA SER A 39 27.34 0.10 -13.97
C SER A 39 27.55 1.42 -13.22
N MET A 40 26.79 2.45 -13.58
CA MET A 40 26.91 3.80 -13.02
C MET A 40 25.94 3.96 -11.84
N PRO A 41 26.43 4.29 -10.63
CA PRO A 41 25.55 4.54 -9.49
C PRO A 41 24.60 5.71 -9.75
N TYR A 42 23.31 5.54 -9.43
CA TYR A 42 22.31 6.60 -9.58
C TYR A 42 21.24 6.53 -8.49
N ARG A 43 20.50 7.64 -8.31
CA ARG A 43 19.35 7.72 -7.41
C ARG A 43 18.19 8.39 -8.13
N ILE A 44 17.02 7.77 -8.07
CA ILE A 44 15.78 8.32 -8.64
C ILE A 44 15.06 9.11 -7.56
N TYR A 45 14.66 10.33 -7.91
CA TYR A 45 13.73 11.13 -7.10
C TYR A 45 12.37 11.13 -7.80
N GLY A 46 11.30 10.72 -7.11
CA GLY A 46 9.93 10.77 -7.65
C GLY A 46 9.46 9.55 -8.46
N GLY A 47 10.18 8.42 -8.41
CA GLY A 47 9.72 7.12 -8.95
C GLY A 47 8.54 6.53 -8.17
N MET A 48 8.34 5.20 -8.20
CA MET A 48 7.27 4.54 -7.42
C MET A 48 7.37 4.99 -5.96
N ARG A 49 6.38 5.76 -5.50
CA ARG A 49 6.46 6.37 -4.17
C ARG A 49 6.49 5.23 -3.16
N PHE A 50 7.40 5.30 -2.20
CA PHE A 50 7.53 4.29 -1.14
C PHE A 50 6.16 3.97 -0.50
N PHE A 51 5.37 5.02 -0.22
CA PHE A 51 4.02 4.91 0.36
C PHE A 51 2.93 4.44 -0.61
N GLU A 52 3.22 4.31 -1.91
CA GLU A 52 2.26 3.78 -2.88
C GLU A 52 2.26 2.26 -2.95
N ARG A 53 3.36 1.63 -2.52
CA ARG A 53 3.54 0.18 -2.46
C ARG A 53 2.44 -0.48 -1.62
N GLN A 54 1.94 -1.62 -2.09
CA GLN A 54 0.80 -2.29 -1.48
C GLN A 54 1.10 -2.71 -0.04
N GLU A 55 2.25 -3.33 0.18
CA GLU A 55 2.73 -3.78 1.48
C GLU A 55 2.87 -2.63 2.49
N ILE A 56 3.33 -1.46 2.03
CA ILE A 56 3.48 -0.27 2.88
C ILE A 56 2.11 0.27 3.27
N LYS A 57 1.18 0.37 2.33
CA LYS A 57 -0.19 0.83 2.62
C LYS A 57 -0.94 -0.15 3.53
N ASP A 58 -0.74 -1.45 3.37
CA ASP A 58 -1.36 -2.47 4.21
C ASP A 58 -0.85 -2.37 5.65
N ALA A 59 0.48 -2.30 5.83
CA ALA A 59 1.10 -2.11 7.15
C ALA A 59 0.61 -0.82 7.82
N LEU A 60 0.56 0.29 7.09
CA LEU A 60 0.04 1.56 7.60
C LEU A 60 -1.44 1.46 8.00
N SER A 61 -2.24 0.71 7.26
CA SER A 61 -3.66 0.54 7.56
C SER A 61 -3.89 -0.32 8.81
N TYR A 62 -3.04 -1.33 9.06
CA TYR A 62 -3.02 -2.02 10.34
C TYR A 62 -2.70 -1.08 11.51
N LEU A 63 -1.64 -0.26 11.38
CA LEU A 63 -1.27 0.70 12.41
C LEU A 63 -2.40 1.72 12.67
N ARG A 64 -3.06 2.18 11.61
CA ARG A 64 -4.23 3.07 11.71
C ARG A 64 -5.37 2.41 12.48
N LEU A 65 -5.67 1.13 12.24
CA LEU A 65 -6.71 0.41 13.00
C LEU A 65 -6.35 0.18 14.46
N ILE A 66 -5.07 -0.04 14.76
CA ILE A 66 -4.59 -0.15 16.16
C ILE A 66 -4.83 1.17 16.89
N ALA A 67 -4.48 2.30 16.25
CA ALA A 67 -4.64 3.63 16.80
C ALA A 67 -6.11 4.10 16.84
N ASN A 68 -6.89 3.78 15.80
CA ASN A 68 -8.28 4.16 15.65
C ASN A 68 -9.09 3.07 14.93
N ARG A 69 -9.91 2.34 15.70
CA ARG A 69 -10.76 1.26 15.20
C ARG A 69 -11.94 1.75 14.34
N ASN A 70 -12.22 3.05 14.33
CA ASN A 70 -13.29 3.65 13.55
C ASN A 70 -12.85 4.08 12.13
N ASP A 71 -11.65 3.68 11.72
CA ASP A 71 -11.10 4.00 10.39
C ASP A 71 -11.58 2.97 9.34
N ASP A 72 -12.74 3.23 8.75
CA ASP A 72 -13.36 2.32 7.77
C ASP A 72 -12.51 2.11 6.51
N ALA A 73 -11.76 3.13 6.09
CA ALA A 73 -10.88 3.02 4.93
C ALA A 73 -9.68 2.09 5.21
N ALA A 74 -9.11 2.18 6.42
CA ALA A 74 -8.08 1.25 6.85
C ALA A 74 -8.65 -0.17 7.04
N PHE A 75 -9.86 -0.28 7.60
CA PHE A 75 -10.59 -1.54 7.77
C PHE A 75 -10.77 -2.29 6.45
N GLU A 76 -11.41 -1.66 5.47
CA GLU A 76 -11.69 -2.25 4.15
C GLU A 76 -10.43 -2.78 3.48
N ARG A 77 -9.32 -2.07 3.65
CA ARG A 77 -8.05 -2.45 3.05
C ARG A 77 -7.48 -3.76 3.62
N VAL A 78 -7.53 -3.91 4.95
CA VAL A 78 -6.77 -4.98 5.63
C VAL A 78 -7.63 -6.12 6.15
N VAL A 79 -8.96 -5.97 6.14
CA VAL A 79 -9.90 -6.97 6.66
C VAL A 79 -9.62 -8.37 6.11
N ASN A 80 -9.29 -8.48 4.83
CA ASN A 80 -8.96 -9.75 4.17
C ASN A 80 -7.50 -9.81 3.66
N THR A 81 -6.58 -9.03 4.23
CA THR A 81 -5.16 -8.99 3.81
C THR A 81 -4.25 -9.19 5.02
N PRO A 82 -3.64 -10.36 5.27
CA PRO A 82 -3.65 -11.56 4.44
C PRO A 82 -5.03 -12.21 4.35
N THR A 83 -5.23 -13.06 3.35
CA THR A 83 -6.52 -13.72 3.08
C THR A 83 -7.03 -14.49 4.29
N ARG A 84 -8.21 -14.12 4.78
CA ARG A 84 -8.89 -14.75 5.93
C ARG A 84 -10.13 -15.55 5.54
N GLY A 85 -10.46 -15.59 4.25
CA GLY A 85 -11.70 -16.20 3.76
C GLY A 85 -12.92 -15.32 3.98
N ILE A 86 -12.72 -14.00 4.11
CA ILE A 86 -13.79 -13.01 4.13
C ILE A 86 -14.09 -12.63 2.68
N GLY A 87 -15.21 -13.11 2.16
CA GLY A 87 -15.64 -12.83 0.79
C GLY A 87 -16.50 -11.57 0.68
N ASP A 88 -16.70 -11.09 -0.55
CA ASP A 88 -17.44 -9.85 -0.85
C ASP A 88 -18.84 -9.84 -0.24
N ARG A 89 -19.59 -10.96 -0.31
CA ARG A 89 -20.92 -11.07 0.31
C ARG A 89 -20.91 -10.79 1.81
N THR A 90 -19.86 -11.22 2.53
CA THR A 90 -19.74 -10.93 3.97
C THR A 90 -19.48 -9.45 4.19
N LEU A 91 -18.59 -8.85 3.40
CA LEU A 91 -18.32 -7.42 3.47
C LEU A 91 -19.54 -6.58 3.12
N ASP A 92 -20.35 -7.01 2.16
CA ASP A 92 -21.59 -6.32 1.78
C ASP A 92 -22.61 -6.32 2.93
N VAL A 93 -22.75 -7.43 3.66
CA VAL A 93 -23.58 -7.49 4.88
C VAL A 93 -23.05 -6.54 5.94
N VAL A 94 -21.74 -6.49 6.17
CA VAL A 94 -21.11 -5.55 7.13
C VAL A 94 -21.36 -4.10 6.71
N ARG A 95 -21.13 -3.75 5.44
CA ARG A 95 -21.37 -2.42 4.89
C ARG A 95 -22.83 -2.01 4.99
N GLN A 96 -23.74 -2.93 4.71
CA GLN A 96 -25.17 -2.67 4.81
C GLN A 96 -25.58 -2.41 6.26
N THR A 97 -25.12 -3.25 7.18
CA THR A 97 -25.37 -3.08 8.63
C THR A 97 -24.79 -1.76 9.15
N SER A 98 -23.57 -1.42 8.73
CA SER A 98 -22.93 -0.14 9.04
C SER A 98 -23.78 1.05 8.59
N ARG A 99 -24.30 1.03 7.35
CA ARG A 99 -25.20 2.09 6.84
C ARG A 99 -26.53 2.14 7.58
N ASP A 100 -27.20 1.01 7.75
CA ASP A 100 -28.55 0.93 8.32
C ASP A 100 -28.56 1.36 9.79
N ARG A 101 -27.49 1.04 10.52
CA ARG A 101 -27.36 1.33 11.96
C ARG A 101 -26.49 2.55 12.26
N GLN A 102 -25.96 3.22 11.24
CA GLN A 102 -25.04 4.36 11.36
C GLN A 102 -23.80 4.04 12.24
N LEU A 103 -23.24 2.85 12.04
CA LEU A 103 -22.07 2.35 12.74
C LEU A 103 -20.84 2.36 11.84
N THR A 104 -19.65 2.37 12.43
CA THR A 104 -18.41 2.07 11.70
C THR A 104 -18.39 0.60 11.26
N LEU A 105 -17.61 0.25 10.24
CA LEU A 105 -17.49 -1.14 9.78
C LEU A 105 -17.02 -2.06 10.90
N TRP A 106 -16.12 -1.55 11.74
CA TRP A 106 -15.69 -2.24 12.94
C TRP A 106 -16.84 -2.57 13.90
N GLN A 107 -17.65 -1.55 14.23
CA GLN A 107 -18.78 -1.71 15.14
C GLN A 107 -19.82 -2.66 14.55
N ALA A 108 -20.13 -2.52 13.27
CA ALA A 108 -21.03 -3.41 12.55
C ALA A 108 -20.56 -4.88 12.61
N CYS A 109 -19.25 -5.14 12.42
CA CYS A 109 -18.71 -6.49 12.61
C CYS A 109 -18.94 -7.01 14.03
N ARG A 110 -18.72 -6.19 15.07
CA ARG A 110 -18.93 -6.61 16.46
C ARG A 110 -20.39 -6.96 16.74
N GLU A 111 -21.33 -6.15 16.26
CA GLU A 111 -22.76 -6.42 16.42
C GLU A 111 -23.18 -7.69 15.68
N LEU A 112 -22.78 -7.84 14.41
CA LEU A 112 -23.07 -9.03 13.61
C LEU A 112 -22.51 -10.31 14.24
N LEU A 113 -21.34 -10.23 14.87
CA LEU A 113 -20.75 -11.35 15.61
C LEU A 113 -21.53 -11.68 16.90
N GLN A 114 -22.01 -10.67 17.62
CA GLN A 114 -22.83 -10.84 18.82
C GLN A 114 -24.20 -11.44 18.49
N GLU A 115 -24.82 -10.99 17.40
CA GLU A 115 -26.11 -11.47 16.90
C GLU A 115 -26.02 -12.84 16.23
N LYS A 116 -24.81 -13.35 15.99
CA LYS A 116 -24.56 -14.58 15.20
C LYS A 116 -25.21 -14.53 13.81
N ALA A 117 -25.29 -13.33 13.23
CA ALA A 117 -25.94 -13.08 11.94
C ALA A 117 -25.08 -13.47 10.72
N LEU A 118 -23.83 -13.90 10.94
CA LEU A 118 -22.89 -14.31 9.89
C LEU A 118 -22.64 -15.83 9.90
N ALA A 119 -22.39 -16.39 8.70
CA ALA A 119 -22.04 -17.80 8.55
C ALA A 119 -20.76 -18.14 9.34
N GLY A 120 -20.70 -19.36 9.92
CA GLY A 120 -19.66 -19.72 10.89
C GLY A 120 -18.21 -19.51 10.43
N ARG A 121 -17.91 -19.73 9.13
CA ARG A 121 -16.57 -19.45 8.58
C ARG A 121 -16.26 -17.95 8.54
N ALA A 122 -17.20 -17.13 8.11
CA ALA A 122 -17.07 -15.68 8.04
C ALA A 122 -16.98 -15.06 9.45
N ALA A 123 -17.80 -15.53 10.39
CA ALA A 123 -17.74 -15.11 11.78
C ALA A 123 -16.38 -15.43 12.43
N SER A 124 -15.88 -16.66 12.21
CA SER A 124 -14.55 -17.06 12.72
C SER A 124 -13.42 -16.22 12.12
N ALA A 125 -13.52 -15.88 10.83
CA ALA A 125 -12.53 -15.05 10.14
C ALA A 125 -12.48 -13.61 10.69
N LEU A 126 -13.65 -13.02 10.97
CA LEU A 126 -13.74 -11.70 11.60
C LEU A 126 -13.26 -11.72 13.05
N GLN A 127 -13.55 -12.77 13.82
CA GLN A 127 -13.03 -12.90 15.19
C GLN A 127 -11.49 -12.96 15.24
N ARG A 128 -10.87 -13.66 14.28
CA ARG A 128 -9.40 -13.78 14.17
C ARG A 128 -8.68 -12.48 13.80
N LEU A 129 -9.38 -11.46 13.36
CA LEU A 129 -8.74 -10.20 13.00
C LEU A 129 -8.31 -9.41 14.26
N TRP A 130 -8.80 -9.78 15.46
CA TRP A 130 -8.51 -9.09 16.72
C TRP A 130 -8.20 -9.94 17.95
N ASN A 131 -8.33 -11.25 17.84
CA ASN A 131 -7.71 -12.19 18.78
C ASN A 131 -6.30 -12.53 18.28
#